data_AF-A0A101EDY4-F1
#
_entry.id   AF-A0A101EDY4-F1
#
_cell.length_a   1.000
_cell.length_b   1.000
_cell.length_c   1.000
_cell.angle_alpha   90.00
_cell.angle_beta   90.00
_cell.angle_gamma   90.00
#
_symmetry.space_group_name_H-M   'P 1'
#
loop_
_entity.id
_entity.type
_entity.pdbx_description
1 polymer ?
#
loop_
_entity_poly.entity_id
_entity_poly.type
_entity_poly.pdbx_seq_one_letter_code
_entity_poly.pdbx_strand_id
1 'polypeptide(L)'
;MVKLEELLSGSERLCVVGLGYVGLPLAVEFAKHFNVIGFDISEKRIKELKMGIDSSLEVSEEELKKAKIEFSSDPEVIRKCKFIIVAVPTPVDKLKNPDLAFLKDASLIVGRNLQRGSVVVYESTVFPGATEEICVPILES
;
A
#
# COMPACT_ATOMS: atom_id res chain seq x y z
N MET A 1 -8.10 -8.85 -15.69
CA MET A 1 -8.73 -8.22 -14.51
C MET A 1 -8.55 -9.19 -13.36
N VAL A 2 -8.10 -8.71 -12.21
CA VAL A 2 -7.90 -9.55 -11.01
C VAL A 2 -9.23 -10.19 -10.61
N LYS A 3 -9.22 -11.49 -10.31
CA LYS A 3 -10.38 -12.21 -9.81
C LYS A 3 -10.27 -12.46 -8.31
N LEU A 4 -11.40 -12.42 -7.61
CA LEU A 4 -11.43 -12.67 -6.17
C LEU A 4 -10.97 -14.10 -5.84
N GLU A 5 -11.30 -15.06 -6.69
CA GLU A 5 -10.89 -16.46 -6.53
C GLU A 5 -9.37 -16.64 -6.61
N GLU A 6 -8.69 -15.81 -7.41
CA GLU A 6 -7.23 -15.83 -7.55
C GLU A 6 -6.55 -15.31 -6.27
N LEU A 7 -7.13 -14.28 -5.63
CA LEU A 7 -6.67 -13.77 -4.34
C LEU A 7 -6.95 -14.76 -3.20
N LEU A 8 -8.15 -15.35 -3.15
CA LEU A 8 -8.54 -16.33 -2.13
C LEU A 8 -7.71 -17.62 -2.20
N SER A 9 -7.36 -18.07 -3.40
CA SER A 9 -6.48 -19.23 -3.60
C SER A 9 -5.00 -18.93 -3.35
N GLY A 10 -4.63 -17.65 -3.23
CA GLY A 10 -3.24 -17.20 -3.06
C GLY A 10 -2.39 -17.27 -4.33
N SER A 11 -3.00 -17.60 -5.48
CA SER A 11 -2.36 -17.55 -6.80
C SER A 11 -2.05 -16.12 -7.23
N GLU A 12 -2.81 -15.14 -6.72
CA GLU A 12 -2.46 -13.73 -6.75
C GLU A 12 -2.33 -13.12 -5.36
N ARG A 13 -1.54 -12.05 -5.30
CA ARG A 13 -1.20 -11.35 -4.05
C ARG A 13 -1.76 -9.94 -4.04
N LEU A 14 -2.07 -9.48 -2.83
CA LEU A 14 -2.46 -8.10 -2.55
C LEU A 14 -1.23 -7.34 -2.02
N CYS A 15 -1.00 -6.14 -2.53
CA CYS A 15 0.03 -5.24 -2.02
C CYS A 15 -0.62 -4.04 -1.33
N VAL A 16 -0.15 -3.70 -0.12
CA VAL A 16 -0.46 -2.42 0.53
C VAL A 16 0.78 -1.54 0.48
N VAL A 17 0.65 -0.35 -0.08
CA VAL A 17 1.70 0.67 -0.25
C VAL A 17 1.49 1.78 0.76
N GLY A 18 2.48 1.97 1.64
CA GLY A 18 2.40 2.83 2.82
C GLY A 18 1.92 2.02 4.02
N LEU A 19 2.79 1.83 5.01
CA LEU A 19 2.53 1.06 6.23
C LEU A 19 2.46 1.97 7.45
N GLY A 20 1.82 3.11 7.28
CA GLY A 20 1.46 4.02 8.36
C GLY A 20 0.17 3.58 9.07
N TYR A 21 -0.51 4.54 9.68
CA TYR A 21 -1.64 4.27 10.55
C TYR A 21 -2.87 3.67 9.84
N VAL A 22 -3.06 3.93 8.54
CA VAL A 22 -4.14 3.30 7.74
C VAL A 22 -3.66 1.98 7.14
N GLY A 23 -2.52 2.01 6.45
CA GLY A 23 -2.10 0.87 5.63
C GLY A 23 -1.65 -0.35 6.43
N LEU A 24 -1.06 -0.17 7.62
CA LEU A 24 -0.65 -1.31 8.43
C LEU A 24 -1.85 -2.14 8.96
N PRO A 25 -2.86 -1.55 9.63
CA PRO A 25 -4.07 -2.28 10.01
C PRO A 25 -4.75 -2.94 8.82
N LEU A 26 -4.81 -2.26 7.68
CA LEU A 26 -5.40 -2.81 6.46
C LEU A 26 -4.64 -4.05 5.96
N ALA A 27 -3.31 -3.99 5.93
CA ALA A 27 -2.48 -5.13 5.55
C ALA A 27 -2.66 -6.33 6.50
N VAL A 28 -2.77 -6.06 7.81
CA VAL A 28 -3.00 -7.06 8.85
C VAL A 28 -4.38 -7.71 8.71
N GLU A 29 -5.41 -6.93 8.44
CA GLU A 29 -6.76 -7.46 8.22
C GLU A 29 -6.83 -8.32 6.96
N PHE A 30 -6.26 -7.84 5.85
CA PHE A 30 -6.23 -8.62 4.60
C PHE A 30 -5.39 -9.89 4.72
N ALA A 31 -4.33 -9.90 5.54
CA ALA A 31 -3.48 -11.07 5.75
C ALA A 31 -4.21 -12.24 6.43
N LYS A 32 -5.42 -12.02 6.99
CA LYS A 32 -6.29 -13.10 7.47
C LYS A 32 -6.93 -13.90 6.33
N HIS A 33 -7.00 -13.33 5.14
CA HIS A 33 -7.73 -13.87 3.99
C HIS A 33 -6.87 -14.07 2.74
N PHE A 34 -5.82 -13.27 2.57
CA PHE A 34 -5.04 -13.21 1.34
C PHE A 34 -3.54 -13.25 1.62
N ASN A 35 -2.76 -13.58 0.58
CA ASN A 35 -1.31 -13.39 0.60
C ASN A 35 -0.99 -11.90 0.42
N VAL A 36 -0.49 -11.26 1.49
CA VAL A 36 -0.25 -9.82 1.52
C VAL A 36 1.24 -9.48 1.48
N ILE A 37 1.59 -8.52 0.63
CA ILE A 37 2.87 -7.82 0.64
C ILE A 37 2.66 -6.42 1.19
N GLY A 38 3.37 -6.07 2.26
CA GLY A 38 3.40 -4.71 2.81
C GLY A 38 4.63 -3.98 2.30
N PHE A 39 4.44 -2.91 1.52
CA PHE A 39 5.52 -2.08 1.02
C PHE A 39 5.53 -0.71 1.69
N ASP A 40 6.70 -0.27 2.14
CA ASP A 40 6.94 1.09 2.62
C ASP A 40 8.34 1.55 2.22
N ILE A 41 8.46 2.82 1.78
CA ILE A 41 9.76 3.39 1.35
C ILE A 41 10.76 3.51 2.51
N SER A 42 10.26 3.58 3.75
CA SER A 42 11.09 3.67 4.94
C SER A 42 11.66 2.30 5.31
N GLU A 43 12.93 2.06 5.00
CA GLU A 43 13.64 0.85 5.47
C GLU A 43 13.56 0.69 7.00
N LYS A 44 13.60 1.80 7.73
CA LYS A 44 13.46 1.81 9.19
C LYS A 44 12.11 1.22 9.59
N ARG A 45 11.03 1.67 8.95
CA ARG A 45 9.67 1.16 9.20
C ARG A 45 9.59 -0.34 8.90
N ILE A 46 10.16 -0.78 7.77
CA ILE A 46 10.17 -2.20 7.40
C ILE A 46 10.97 -3.05 8.40
N LYS A 47 12.12 -2.58 8.88
CA LYS A 47 12.91 -3.27 9.91
C LYS A 47 12.13 -3.43 11.22
N GLU A 48 11.45 -2.36 11.64
CA GLU A 48 10.61 -2.35 12.83
C GLU A 48 9.46 -3.36 12.75
N LEU A 49 8.71 -3.34 11.63
CA LEU A 49 7.59 -4.27 11.42
C LEU A 49 8.03 -5.73 11.33
N LYS A 50 9.20 -6.00 10.73
CA LYS A 50 9.81 -7.34 10.72
C LYS A 50 10.19 -7.85 12.10
N MET A 51 10.41 -6.95 13.06
CA MET A 51 10.64 -7.29 14.47
C MET A 51 9.32 -7.47 15.26
N GLY A 52 8.16 -7.28 14.60
CA GLY A 52 6.85 -7.34 15.25
C GLY A 52 6.52 -6.08 16.06
N ILE A 53 7.18 -4.97 15.80
CA ILE A 53 7.00 -3.70 16.51
C ILE A 53 6.21 -2.73 15.61
N ASP A 54 5.20 -2.06 16.17
CA ASP A 54 4.51 -0.96 15.51
C ASP A 54 4.58 0.33 16.34
N SER A 55 5.35 1.30 15.86
CA SER A 55 5.48 2.64 16.44
C SER A 55 4.28 3.56 16.21
N SER A 56 3.35 3.22 15.30
CA SER A 56 2.06 3.93 15.20
C SER A 56 1.06 3.52 16.27
N LEU A 57 1.28 2.39 16.96
CA LEU A 57 0.39 1.84 17.99
C LEU A 57 -1.02 1.46 17.47
N GLU A 58 -1.15 1.22 16.16
CA GLU A 58 -2.42 0.87 15.53
C GLU A 58 -2.65 -0.64 15.52
N VAL A 59 -1.56 -1.43 15.57
CA VAL A 59 -1.63 -2.89 15.60
C VAL A 59 -0.80 -3.42 16.77
N SER A 60 -1.36 -4.38 17.50
CA SER A 60 -0.64 -5.05 18.59
C SER A 60 0.50 -5.94 18.07
N GLU A 61 1.54 -6.13 18.90
CA GLU A 61 2.64 -7.07 18.61
C GLU A 61 2.11 -8.50 18.34
N GLU A 62 1.04 -8.91 19.03
CA GLU A 62 0.41 -10.21 18.83
C GLU A 62 -0.23 -10.34 17.43
N GLU A 63 -0.97 -9.32 16.99
CA GLU A 63 -1.57 -9.29 15.66
C GLU A 63 -0.50 -9.26 14.56
N LEU A 64 0.55 -8.47 14.72
CA LEU A 64 1.66 -8.41 13.76
C LEU A 64 2.38 -9.75 13.61
N LYS A 65 2.64 -10.44 14.73
CA LYS A 65 3.28 -11.76 14.70
C LYS A 65 2.39 -12.84 14.09
N LYS A 66 1.07 -12.71 14.23
CA LYS A 66 0.10 -13.64 13.61
C LYS A 66 -0.10 -13.35 12.12
N ALA A 67 0.02 -12.09 11.72
CA ALA A 67 -0.19 -11.66 10.33
C ALA A 67 0.92 -12.22 9.42
N LYS A 68 0.51 -12.94 8.37
CA LYS A 68 1.43 -13.47 7.36
C LYS A 68 1.67 -12.44 6.25
N ILE A 69 2.45 -11.40 6.57
CA ILE A 69 2.77 -10.31 5.65
C ILE A 69 4.24 -10.38 5.21
N GLU A 70 4.49 -10.31 3.91
CA GLU A 70 5.83 -10.06 3.36
C GLU A 70 6.11 -8.55 3.42
N PHE A 71 6.84 -8.10 4.44
CA PHE A 71 7.27 -6.69 4.53
C PHE A 71 8.50 -6.41 3.66
N SER A 72 8.47 -5.35 2.86
CA SER A 72 9.58 -4.95 2.00
C SER A 72 9.69 -3.44 1.80
N SER A 73 10.91 -2.94 1.67
CA SER A 73 11.21 -1.58 1.19
C SER A 73 11.72 -1.55 -0.25
N ASP A 74 11.85 -2.72 -0.88
CA ASP A 74 12.22 -2.85 -2.29
C ASP A 74 10.96 -2.72 -3.17
N PRO A 75 10.84 -1.70 -4.02
CA PRO A 75 9.65 -1.49 -4.84
C PRO A 75 9.41 -2.60 -5.87
N GLU A 76 10.41 -3.42 -6.21
CA GLU A 76 10.22 -4.53 -7.15
C GLU A 76 9.23 -5.57 -6.64
N VAL A 77 9.00 -5.67 -5.33
CA VAL A 77 7.99 -6.59 -4.77
C VAL A 77 6.57 -6.27 -5.25
N ILE A 78 6.29 -5.03 -5.65
CA ILE A 78 4.98 -4.62 -6.19
C ILE A 78 4.67 -5.38 -7.48
N ARG A 79 5.69 -5.75 -8.27
CA ARG A 79 5.51 -6.55 -9.51
C ARG A 79 4.96 -7.94 -9.25
N LYS A 80 5.01 -8.44 -8.00
CA LYS A 80 4.46 -9.73 -7.61
C LYS A 80 2.96 -9.68 -7.32
N CYS A 81 2.34 -8.51 -7.46
CA CYS A 81 0.94 -8.26 -7.10
C CYS A 81 0.20 -7.62 -8.27
N LYS A 82 -1.07 -8.00 -8.42
CA LYS A 82 -1.99 -7.31 -9.34
C LYS A 82 -3.05 -6.50 -8.63
N PHE A 83 -3.26 -6.67 -7.33
CA PHE A 83 -4.16 -5.82 -6.55
C PHE A 83 -3.33 -4.96 -5.61
N ILE A 84 -3.34 -3.65 -5.80
CA ILE A 84 -2.49 -2.70 -5.07
C ILE A 84 -3.39 -1.68 -4.37
N ILE A 85 -3.20 -1.50 -3.07
CA ILE A 85 -3.86 -0.45 -2.28
C ILE A 85 -2.81 0.57 -1.86
N VAL A 86 -3.05 1.83 -2.17
CA VAL A 86 -2.19 2.97 -1.81
C VAL A 86 -2.80 3.70 -0.63
N ALA A 87 -2.09 3.70 0.50
CA ALA A 87 -2.51 4.27 1.78
C ALA A 87 -1.38 5.14 2.36
N VAL A 88 -1.02 6.20 1.63
CA VAL A 88 0.03 7.16 2.00
C VAL A 88 -0.57 8.47 2.53
N PRO A 89 0.15 9.23 3.37
CA PRO A 89 -0.39 10.45 3.96
C PRO A 89 -0.65 11.53 2.90
N THR A 90 -1.71 12.30 3.09
CA THR A 90 -2.05 13.49 2.31
C THR A 90 -2.20 14.69 3.26
N PRO A 91 -1.08 15.16 3.86
CA PRO A 91 -1.15 16.25 4.83
C PRO A 91 -1.69 17.53 4.16
N VAL A 92 -2.28 18.41 4.96
CA VAL A 92 -2.72 19.72 4.48
C VAL A 92 -1.71 20.79 4.87
N ASP A 93 -1.45 21.73 3.97
CA ASP A 93 -0.59 22.88 4.24
C ASP A 93 -1.30 23.92 5.15
N LYS A 94 -0.59 25.00 5.50
CA LYS A 94 -1.14 26.09 6.34
C LYS A 94 -2.34 26.81 5.72
N LEU A 95 -2.52 26.69 4.41
CA LEU A 95 -3.63 27.28 3.64
C LEU A 95 -4.76 26.27 3.42
N LYS A 96 -4.69 25.08 4.04
CA LYS A 96 -5.62 23.96 3.90
C LYS A 96 -5.65 23.34 2.50
N ASN A 97 -4.61 23.54 1.70
CA ASN A 97 -4.45 22.81 0.46
C ASN A 97 -3.87 21.42 0.76
N PRO A 98 -4.38 20.36 0.10
CA PRO A 98 -3.78 19.03 0.22
C PRO A 98 -2.41 19.01 -0.45
N ASP A 99 -1.40 18.57 0.30
CA ASP A 99 -0.10 18.21 -0.25
C ASP A 99 -0.16 16.75 -0.73
N LEU A 100 -0.07 16.59 -2.05
CA LEU A 100 -0.14 15.29 -2.72
C LEU A 100 1.24 14.72 -3.04
N ALA A 101 2.35 15.28 -2.52
CA ALA A 101 3.70 14.79 -2.83
C ALA A 101 3.84 13.28 -2.57
N PHE A 102 3.44 12.80 -1.39
CA PHE A 102 3.49 11.38 -1.06
C PHE A 102 2.61 10.51 -1.97
N LEU A 103 1.43 11.01 -2.35
CA LEU A 103 0.52 10.31 -3.25
C LEU A 103 1.11 10.18 -4.66
N LYS A 104 1.72 11.25 -5.16
CA LYS A 104 2.39 11.28 -6.47
C LYS A 104 3.60 10.35 -6.48
N ASP A 105 4.43 10.40 -5.45
CA ASP A 105 5.60 9.54 -5.31
C ASP A 105 5.21 8.06 -5.23
N ALA A 106 4.19 7.73 -4.44
CA ALA A 106 3.64 6.38 -4.36
C ALA A 106 3.09 5.92 -5.72
N SER A 107 2.36 6.79 -6.42
CA SER A 107 1.82 6.49 -7.75
C SER A 107 2.94 6.25 -8.77
N LEU A 108 4.04 7.00 -8.71
CA LEU A 108 5.20 6.80 -9.58
C LEU A 108 5.89 5.45 -9.32
N ILE A 109 6.07 5.11 -8.04
CA ILE A 109 6.65 3.81 -7.63
C ILE A 109 5.76 2.66 -8.10
N VAL A 110 4.44 2.77 -7.88
CA VAL A 110 3.47 1.77 -8.33
C VAL A 110 3.48 1.65 -9.85
N GLY A 111 3.36 2.77 -10.57
CA GLY A 111 3.33 2.82 -12.04
C GLY A 111 4.51 2.08 -12.69
N ARG A 112 5.73 2.35 -12.20
CA ARG A 112 6.96 1.68 -12.68
C ARG A 112 6.96 0.16 -12.47
N ASN A 113 6.17 -0.34 -11.53
CA ASN A 113 6.10 -1.75 -11.13
C ASN A 113 4.76 -2.42 -11.47
N LEU A 114 3.85 -1.72 -12.17
CA LEU A 114 2.57 -2.28 -12.56
C LEU A 114 2.71 -3.44 -13.55
N GLN A 115 1.75 -4.36 -13.48
CA GLN A 115 1.56 -5.40 -14.47
C GLN A 115 0.27 -5.16 -15.25
N ARG A 116 0.20 -5.72 -16.46
CA ARG A 116 -1.03 -5.64 -17.25
C ARG A 116 -2.17 -6.33 -16.50
N GLY A 117 -3.29 -5.61 -16.36
CA GLY A 117 -4.48 -6.12 -15.70
C GLY A 117 -4.48 -5.94 -14.18
N SER A 118 -3.53 -5.16 -13.64
CA SER A 118 -3.53 -4.71 -12.25
C SER A 118 -4.74 -3.81 -11.93
N VAL A 119 -5.12 -3.81 -10.67
CA VAL A 119 -6.11 -2.91 -10.04
C VAL A 119 -5.37 -2.10 -9.00
N VAL A 120 -5.51 -0.77 -9.06
CA VAL A 120 -4.94 0.16 -8.07
C VAL A 120 -6.10 0.85 -7.36
N VAL A 121 -6.09 0.78 -6.03
CA VAL A 121 -7.07 1.40 -5.15
C VAL A 121 -6.37 2.48 -4.33
N TYR A 122 -6.94 3.67 -4.28
CA TYR A 122 -6.45 4.75 -3.43
C TYR A 122 -7.35 4.88 -2.20
N GLU A 123 -6.79 4.61 -1.02
CA GLU A 123 -7.47 4.78 0.27
C GLU A 123 -7.11 6.13 0.92
N SER A 124 -6.03 6.77 0.46
CA SER A 124 -5.66 8.12 0.90
C SER A 124 -6.78 9.14 0.66
N THR A 125 -7.05 9.99 1.65
CA THR A 125 -8.01 11.08 1.51
C THR A 125 -7.55 12.08 0.46
N VAL A 126 -8.37 12.30 -0.56
CA VAL A 126 -8.09 13.20 -1.69
C VAL A 126 -9.33 14.01 -2.07
N PHE A 127 -9.15 15.06 -2.87
CA PHE A 127 -10.26 15.80 -3.45
C PHE A 127 -10.85 15.04 -4.66
N PRO A 128 -12.13 15.28 -5.03
CA PRO A 128 -12.74 14.67 -6.21
C PRO A 128 -11.95 14.96 -7.50
N GLY A 129 -11.69 13.93 -8.31
CA GLY A 129 -10.91 14.05 -9.54
C GLY A 129 -9.41 13.80 -9.36
N ALA A 130 -8.88 13.73 -8.13
CA ALA A 130 -7.46 13.48 -7.91
C ALA A 130 -6.99 12.14 -8.52
N THR A 131 -7.84 11.10 -8.52
CA THR A 131 -7.49 9.82 -9.13
C THR A 131 -7.33 9.95 -10.64
N GLU A 132 -8.29 10.55 -11.34
CA GLU A 132 -8.31 10.68 -12.80
C GLU A 132 -7.32 11.72 -13.31
N GLU A 133 -7.19 12.85 -12.62
CA GLU A 133 -6.41 14.00 -13.08
C GLU A 133 -4.93 13.94 -12.66
N ILE A 134 -4.61 13.24 -11.56
CA ILE A 134 -3.25 13.19 -11.01
C ILE A 134 -2.70 11.76 -11.01
N CYS A 135 -3.42 10.81 -10.41
CA CYS A 135 -2.88 9.46 -10.22
C CYS A 135 -2.77 8.67 -11.53
N VAL A 136 -3.82 8.64 -12.35
CA VAL A 136 -3.83 7.91 -13.64
C VAL A 136 -2.71 8.37 -14.57
N PRO A 137 -2.50 9.68 -14.83
CA PRO A 137 -1.39 10.13 -15.68
C PRO A 137 0.00 9.69 -15.19
N ILE A 138 0.20 9.58 -13.87
CA ILE A 138 1.47 9.11 -13.29
C ILE A 138 1.60 7.58 -13.40
N LEU A 139 0.51 6.84 -13.22
CA LEU A 139 0.51 5.38 -13.35
C LEU A 139 0.80 4.92 -14.78
N GLU A 140 0.43 5.73 -15.79
CA GLU A 140 0.59 5.43 -17.22
C GLU A 140 1.90 5.97 -17.83
N SER A 141 2.71 6.72 -17.07
CA SER A 141 3.95 7.37 -17.55
C SER A 141 5.16 6.46 -17.67
#